data_AF-A0A519S9R0-F1
#
_entry.id   AF-A0A519S9R0-F1
#
_cell.length_a   1.000
_cell.length_b   1.000
_cell.length_c   1.000
_cell.angle_alpha   90.00
_cell.angle_beta   90.00
_cell.angle_gamma   90.00
#
_symmetry.space_group_name_H-M   'P 1'
#
loop_
_entity.id
_entity.type
_entity.pdbx_description
1 polymer ?
#
loop_
_entity_poly.entity_id
_entity_poly.type
_entity_poly.pdbx_seq_one_letter_code
_entity_poly.pdbx_strand_id
1 'polypeptide(L)'
;MLRYAAIDVGSNAVRLLIADISKRDGKYKYKKNTLIRVPLRLGDDAFLEQHISERKAGDLIKTMTAFKSLMDVYHVSEYLACATSAMREAGNGQDIVKQIKEQTGLILEIIEGQREANIIYANHIEEDLDENKTYLYIDVGGGSTELSVFVKGVPQASRSFNIGT
;
A
#
# COMPACT_ATOMS: atom_id res chain seq x y z
N MET A 1 -11.23 -6.73 20.94
CA MET A 1 -11.09 -5.80 19.79
C MET A 1 -9.64 -5.86 19.38
N LEU A 2 -9.34 -6.24 18.14
CA LEU A 2 -7.96 -6.39 17.68
C LEU A 2 -7.57 -5.14 16.90
N ARG A 3 -6.33 -4.69 17.09
CA ARG A 3 -5.81 -3.51 16.40
C ARG A 3 -4.83 -3.95 15.34
N TYR A 4 -5.08 -3.51 14.12
CA TYR A 4 -4.24 -3.84 12.97
C TYR A 4 -3.62 -2.58 12.39
N ALA A 5 -2.50 -2.75 11.70
CA ALA A 5 -1.89 -1.70 10.92
C ALA A 5 -1.69 -2.10 9.45
N ALA A 6 -1.79 -1.13 8.57
CA ALA A 6 -1.41 -1.23 7.17
C ALA A 6 -0.38 -0.15 6.85
N ILE A 7 0.74 -0.56 6.25
CA ILE A 7 1.77 0.34 5.74
C ILE A 7 1.79 0.23 4.22
N ASP A 8 1.72 1.38 3.56
CA ASP A 8 1.77 1.51 2.10
C ASP A 8 2.95 2.42 1.72
N VAL A 9 3.97 1.84 1.10
CA VAL A 9 5.13 2.55 0.56
C VAL A 9 4.90 2.78 -0.93
N GLY A 10 4.19 3.86 -1.25
CA GLY A 10 3.91 4.26 -2.62
C GLY A 10 4.93 5.26 -3.18
N SER A 11 4.80 5.54 -4.48
CA SER A 11 5.70 6.43 -5.23
C SER A 11 5.69 7.86 -4.73
N ASN A 12 4.52 8.37 -4.33
CA ASN A 12 4.36 9.76 -3.89
C ASN A 12 4.51 9.94 -2.38
N ALA A 13 4.02 8.98 -1.60
CA ALA A 13 4.00 9.06 -0.15
C ALA A 13 3.97 7.67 0.48
N VAL A 14 4.47 7.62 1.70
CA VAL A 14 4.39 6.46 2.58
C VAL A 14 3.27 6.70 3.60
N ARG A 15 2.42 5.69 3.83
CA ARG A 15 1.26 5.80 4.72
C ARG A 15 1.28 4.75 5.80
N LEU A 16 0.81 5.10 6.99
CA LEU A 16 0.47 4.18 8.07
C LEU A 16 -1.00 4.39 8.43
N LEU A 17 -1.80 3.34 8.33
CA LEU A 17 -3.15 3.27 8.87
C LEU A 17 -3.15 2.33 10.07
N ILE A 18 -3.63 2.80 11.22
CA ILE A 18 -3.95 1.97 12.38
C ILE A 18 -5.46 1.96 12.55
N ALA A 19 -6.05 0.77 12.63
CA ALA A 19 -7.49 0.59 12.76
C ALA A 19 -7.84 -0.49 13.78
N ASP A 20 -8.94 -0.27 14.50
CA ASP A 20 -9.54 -1.29 15.35
C ASP A 20 -10.51 -2.13 14.51
N ILE A 21 -10.33 -3.44 14.52
CA ILE A 21 -11.17 -4.41 13.83
C ILE A 21 -12.08 -5.11 14.84
N SER A 22 -13.37 -5.13 14.52
CA SER A 22 -14.39 -5.84 15.29
C SER A 22 -15.25 -6.68 14.36
N LYS A 23 -15.70 -7.84 14.85
CA LYS A 23 -16.67 -8.68 14.15
C LYS A 23 -18.03 -8.46 14.80
N ARG A 24 -19.01 -8.00 14.03
CA ARG A 24 -20.43 -7.91 14.44
C ARG A 24 -21.28 -8.53 13.36
N ASP A 25 -22.23 -9.38 13.76
CA ASP A 25 -23.23 -9.98 12.87
C ASP A 25 -22.61 -10.72 11.67
N GLY A 26 -21.48 -11.41 11.91
CA GLY A 26 -20.73 -12.13 10.87
C GLY A 26 -19.88 -11.25 9.95
N LYS A 27 -20.04 -9.92 9.98
CA LYS A 27 -19.28 -8.96 9.17
C LYS A 27 -18.13 -8.32 9.96
N TYR A 28 -17.03 -8.04 9.27
CA TYR A 28 -15.93 -7.25 9.83
C TYR A 28 -16.27 -5.76 9.69
N LYS A 29 -16.07 -5.01 10.77
CA LYS A 29 -16.13 -3.55 10.78
C LYS A 29 -14.81 -3.01 11.29
N TYR A 30 -14.32 -1.96 10.66
CA TYR A 30 -13.10 -1.28 11.09
C TYR A 30 -13.38 0.16 11.51
N LYS A 31 -12.65 0.63 12.52
CA LYS A 31 -12.63 2.03 12.94
C LYS A 31 -11.21 2.57 12.76
N LYS A 32 -11.06 3.61 11.94
CA LYS A 32 -9.78 4.30 11.74
C LYS A 32 -9.39 5.03 13.03
N ASN A 33 -8.23 4.70 13.57
CA ASN A 33 -7.67 5.38 14.75
C ASN A 33 -6.66 6.44 14.35
N THR A 34 -5.78 6.11 13.42
CA THR A 34 -4.71 7.00 12.98
C THR A 34 -4.39 6.75 11.53
N LEU A 35 -4.25 7.83 10.77
CA LEU A 35 -3.74 7.80 9.40
C LEU A 35 -2.63 8.84 9.27
N ILE A 36 -1.41 8.38 9.03
CA ILE A 36 -0.24 9.23 8.85
C ILE A 36 0.22 9.10 7.41
N ARG A 37 0.57 10.24 6.80
CA ARG A 37 1.09 10.32 5.45
C ARG A 37 2.40 11.10 5.45
N VAL A 38 3.47 10.48 4.98
CA VAL A 38 4.80 11.09 4.84
C VAL A 38 5.13 11.22 3.35
N PRO A 39 5.24 12.43 2.80
CA PRO A 39 5.50 12.65 1.38
C PRO A 39 7.00 12.50 1.07
N LEU A 40 7.46 11.28 0.78
CA LEU A 40 8.86 11.02 0.41
C LEU A 40 9.14 11.13 -1.10
N ARG A 41 8.10 11.02 -1.94
CA ARG A 41 8.21 11.07 -3.41
C ARG A 41 9.30 10.16 -3.97
N LEU A 42 9.32 8.89 -3.55
CA LEU A 42 10.27 7.88 -4.05
C LEU A 42 10.23 7.75 -5.58
N GLY A 43 9.09 8.03 -6.19
CA GLY A 43 8.89 8.00 -7.64
C GLY A 43 9.84 8.91 -8.43
N ASP A 44 10.19 10.11 -7.92
CA ASP A 44 11.09 11.00 -8.66
C ASP A 44 12.46 10.35 -8.91
N ASP A 45 12.92 9.53 -7.97
CA ASP A 45 14.21 8.85 -8.08
C ASP A 45 14.05 7.53 -8.86
N ALA A 46 13.02 6.74 -8.51
CA ALA A 46 12.78 5.44 -9.12
C ALA A 46 12.51 5.53 -10.63
N PHE A 47 11.74 6.51 -11.08
CA PHE A 47 11.30 6.58 -12.48
C PHE A 47 12.27 7.34 -13.39
N LEU A 48 13.10 8.22 -12.83
CA LEU A 48 14.12 8.96 -13.59
C LEU A 48 15.46 8.22 -13.60
N GLU A 49 15.91 7.75 -12.43
CA GLU A 49 17.26 7.21 -12.25
C GLU A 49 17.26 5.69 -12.05
N GLN A 50 16.09 5.04 -11.97
CA GLN A 50 15.95 3.61 -11.64
C GLN A 50 16.64 3.22 -10.34
N HIS A 51 16.79 4.17 -9.42
CA HIS A 51 17.54 3.99 -8.20
C HIS A 51 17.08 5.00 -7.14
N ILE A 52 16.71 4.52 -5.95
CA ILE A 52 16.35 5.43 -4.84
C ILE A 52 17.65 6.03 -4.27
N SER A 53 17.73 7.36 -4.19
CA SER A 53 18.88 8.05 -3.60
C SER A 53 19.09 7.66 -2.13
N GLU A 54 20.35 7.68 -1.68
CA GLU A 54 20.70 7.40 -0.27
C GLU A 54 19.91 8.29 0.71
N ARG A 55 19.66 9.54 0.33
CA ARG A 55 18.84 10.47 1.11
C ARG A 55 17.41 9.95 1.28
N LYS A 56 16.72 9.61 0.19
CA LYS A 56 15.33 9.11 0.26
C LYS A 56 15.24 7.73 0.90
N ALA A 57 16.23 6.85 0.69
CA ALA A 57 16.33 5.57 1.38
C ALA A 57 16.47 5.76 2.90
N GLY A 58 17.35 6.67 3.33
CA GLY A 58 17.51 7.03 4.74
C GLY A 58 16.23 7.62 5.35
N ASP A 59 15.52 8.48 4.63
CA ASP A 59 14.24 9.05 5.07
C ASP A 59 13.13 7.99 5.14
N LEU A 60 13.11 7.02 4.22
CA LEU A 60 12.20 5.88 4.27
C LEU A 60 12.46 5.00 5.49
N ILE A 61 13.72 4.67 5.77
CA ILE A 61 14.10 3.88 6.95
C ILE A 61 13.67 4.59 8.24
N LYS A 62 13.96 5.90 8.37
CA LYS A 62 13.50 6.70 9.52
C LYS A 62 11.97 6.70 9.65
N THR A 63 11.26 6.80 8.53
CA THR A 63 9.79 6.74 8.50
C THR A 63 9.29 5.39 9.01
N MET A 64 9.87 4.28 8.56
CA MET A 64 9.53 2.93 9.00
C MET A 64 9.83 2.72 10.48
N THR A 65 10.95 3.26 10.99
CA THR A 65 11.27 3.26 12.43
C THR A 65 10.21 4.01 13.24
N ALA A 66 9.80 5.18 12.79
CA ALA A 66 8.74 5.95 13.45
C ALA A 66 7.40 5.20 13.43
N PHE A 67 7.08 4.52 12.33
CA PHE A 67 5.88 3.67 12.22
C PHE A 67 5.93 2.49 13.18
N LYS A 68 7.07 1.81 13.31
CA LYS A 68 7.24 0.73 14.31
C LYS A 68 6.94 1.24 15.73
N SER A 69 7.55 2.35 16.12
CA SER A 69 7.34 2.95 17.44
C SER A 69 5.88 3.32 17.69
N LEU A 70 5.19 3.88 16.68
CA LEU A 70 3.77 4.17 16.77
C LEU A 70 2.93 2.90 16.90
N MET A 71 3.20 1.87 16.10
CA MET A 71 2.49 0.60 16.21
C MET A 71 2.66 -0.04 17.60
N ASP A 72 3.84 0.09 18.21
CA ASP A 72 4.12 -0.40 19.57
C ASP A 72 3.33 0.35 20.63
N VAL A 73 3.30 1.68 20.56
CA VAL A 73 2.52 2.55 21.48
C VAL A 73 1.02 2.27 21.34
N TYR A 74 0.55 2.02 20.12
CA TYR A 74 -0.84 1.68 19.87
C TYR A 74 -1.16 0.22 20.19
N HIS A 75 -0.18 -0.62 20.55
CA HIS A 75 -0.39 -2.06 20.78
C HIS A 75 -1.04 -2.76 19.59
N VAL A 76 -0.54 -2.48 18.38
CA VAL A 76 -0.94 -3.17 17.15
C VAL A 76 -0.64 -4.66 17.31
N SER A 77 -1.66 -5.48 17.06
CA SER A 77 -1.57 -6.94 17.17
C SER A 77 -0.86 -7.55 15.97
N GLU A 78 -1.20 -7.09 14.77
CA GLU A 78 -0.65 -7.58 13.50
C GLU A 78 -0.63 -6.46 12.46
N TYR A 79 0.27 -6.56 11.48
CA TYR A 79 0.38 -5.57 10.41
C TYR A 79 0.62 -6.20 9.05
N LEU A 80 0.30 -5.45 8.00
CA LEU A 80 0.73 -5.71 6.63
C LEU A 80 1.46 -4.49 6.10
N ALA A 81 2.66 -4.67 5.56
CA ALA A 81 3.44 -3.59 4.94
C ALA A 81 3.79 -3.94 3.49
N CYS A 82 3.33 -3.11 2.56
CA CYS A 82 3.53 -3.30 1.13
C CYS A 82 4.26 -2.09 0.53
N ALA A 83 5.09 -2.36 -0.48
CA ALA A 83 5.70 -1.36 -1.33
C ALA A 83 5.33 -1.62 -2.79
N THR A 84 5.10 -0.55 -3.55
CA THR A 84 4.51 -0.64 -4.89
C THR A 84 5.47 -0.12 -5.98
N SER A 85 4.95 0.53 -7.03
CA SER A 85 5.68 0.85 -8.28
C SER A 85 7.08 1.41 -8.07
N ALA A 86 7.27 2.47 -7.28
CA ALA A 86 8.60 3.06 -7.10
C ALA A 86 9.64 2.08 -6.53
N MET A 87 9.28 1.26 -5.54
CA MET A 87 10.21 0.30 -4.96
C MET A 87 10.42 -0.92 -5.87
N ARG A 88 9.42 -1.27 -6.68
CA ARG A 88 9.49 -2.36 -7.67
C ARG A 88 10.39 -2.01 -8.85
N GLU A 89 10.39 -0.74 -9.27
CA GLU A 89 11.16 -0.25 -10.42
C GLU A 89 12.60 0.15 -10.07
N ALA A 90 12.85 0.54 -8.81
CA ALA A 90 14.20 0.88 -8.37
C ALA A 90 15.11 -0.35 -8.24
N GLY A 91 16.28 -0.31 -8.87
CA GLY A 91 17.26 -1.41 -8.86
C GLY A 91 17.80 -1.76 -7.46
N ASN A 92 17.69 -0.85 -6.49
CA ASN A 92 18.06 -1.07 -5.08
C ASN A 92 16.86 -1.29 -4.13
N GLY A 93 15.64 -1.49 -4.65
CA GLY A 93 14.44 -1.64 -3.83
C GLY A 93 14.55 -2.78 -2.82
N GLN A 94 15.08 -3.94 -3.24
CA GLN A 94 15.25 -5.11 -2.37
C GLN A 94 16.32 -4.90 -1.28
N ASP A 95 17.40 -4.19 -1.59
CA ASP A 95 18.44 -3.86 -0.61
C ASP A 95 17.89 -2.94 0.48
N ILE A 96 17.06 -1.97 0.10
CA ILE A 96 16.40 -1.07 1.05
C ILE A 96 15.41 -1.84 1.93
N VAL A 97 14.64 -2.78 1.36
CA VAL A 97 13.75 -3.67 2.14
C VAL A 97 14.54 -4.46 3.18
N LYS A 98 15.70 -5.01 2.80
CA LYS A 98 16.58 -5.73 3.72
C LYS A 98 17.07 -4.81 4.85
N GLN A 99 17.52 -3.59 4.52
CA GLN A 99 17.96 -2.61 5.52
C GLN A 99 16.82 -2.23 6.49
N ILE A 100 15.59 -2.04 5.98
CA ILE A 100 14.41 -1.77 6.82
C ILE A 100 14.18 -2.92 7.80
N LYS A 101 14.24 -4.17 7.34
CA LYS A 101 14.09 -5.34 8.20
C LYS A 101 15.18 -5.42 9.27
N GLU A 102 16.43 -5.20 8.90
CA GLU A 102 17.56 -5.24 9.82
C GLU A 102 17.48 -4.14 10.90
N GLN A 103 17.05 -2.94 10.55
CA GLN A 103 17.02 -1.80 11.49
C GLN A 103 15.74 -1.71 12.32
N THR A 104 14.60 -2.17 11.79
CA THR A 104 13.29 -1.97 12.43
C THR A 104 12.58 -3.26 12.83
N GLY A 105 13.04 -4.40 12.29
CA GLY A 105 12.33 -5.68 12.39
C GLY A 105 11.06 -5.77 11.53
N LEU A 106 10.68 -4.70 10.80
CA LEU A 106 9.51 -4.71 9.94
C LEU A 106 9.77 -5.49 8.65
N ILE A 107 8.83 -6.34 8.28
CA ILE A 107 8.82 -7.05 7.01
C ILE A 107 8.05 -6.20 6.02
N LEU A 108 8.76 -5.59 5.08
CA LEU A 108 8.19 -4.87 3.95
C LEU A 108 8.21 -5.77 2.72
N GLU A 109 7.08 -5.93 2.06
CA GLU A 109 6.97 -6.72 0.83
C GLU A 109 6.80 -5.83 -0.38
N ILE A 110 7.67 -5.97 -1.39
CA ILE A 110 7.45 -5.36 -2.70
C ILE A 110 6.45 -6.23 -3.45
N ILE A 111 5.29 -5.69 -3.77
CA ILE A 111 4.21 -6.43 -4.41
C ILE A 111 4.13 -6.14 -5.91
N GLU A 112 3.72 -7.16 -6.65
CA GLU A 112 3.37 -7.02 -8.07
C GLU A 112 2.04 -6.28 -8.25
N GLY A 113 1.88 -5.59 -9.38
CA GLY A 113 0.69 -4.79 -9.68
C GLY A 113 -0.62 -5.59 -9.64
N GLN A 114 -0.59 -6.90 -9.95
CA GLN A 114 -1.78 -7.75 -9.83
C GLN A 114 -2.20 -7.95 -8.37
N ARG A 115 -1.24 -8.09 -7.45
CA ARG A 115 -1.53 -8.22 -6.02
C ARG A 115 -2.02 -6.89 -5.44
N GLU A 116 -1.42 -5.79 -5.88
CA GLU A 116 -1.87 -4.44 -5.55
C GLU A 116 -3.34 -4.23 -5.95
N ALA A 117 -3.69 -4.54 -7.21
CA ALA A 117 -5.06 -4.47 -7.70
C ALA A 117 -6.04 -5.37 -6.90
N ASN A 118 -5.62 -6.59 -6.53
CA ASN A 118 -6.44 -7.48 -5.73
C ASN A 118 -6.69 -6.95 -4.31
N ILE A 119 -5.71 -6.27 -3.70
CA ILE A 119 -5.86 -5.63 -2.38
C ILE A 119 -6.79 -4.42 -2.48
N ILE A 120 -6.65 -3.61 -3.54
CA ILE A 120 -7.56 -2.49 -3.81
C ILE A 120 -9.00 -2.99 -3.95
N TYR A 121 -9.19 -4.08 -4.71
CA TYR A 121 -10.48 -4.74 -4.88
C TYR A 121 -11.10 -5.22 -3.56
N ALA A 122 -10.31 -5.79 -2.66
CA ALA A 122 -10.79 -6.27 -1.35
C ALA A 122 -11.40 -5.17 -0.45
N ASN A 123 -11.34 -3.89 -0.85
CA ASN A 123 -12.10 -2.82 -0.22
C ASN A 123 -13.59 -2.81 -0.59
N HIS A 124 -14.08 -3.81 -1.31
CA HIS A 124 -15.50 -4.01 -1.64
C HIS A 124 -16.11 -2.85 -2.45
N ILE A 125 -15.36 -2.31 -3.41
CA ILE A 125 -15.86 -1.26 -4.31
C ILE A 125 -17.13 -1.71 -5.03
N GLU A 126 -17.27 -3.02 -5.28
CA GLU A 126 -18.45 -3.63 -5.88
C GLU A 126 -19.74 -3.46 -5.08
N GLU A 127 -19.67 -3.27 -3.75
CA GLU A 127 -20.87 -3.05 -2.92
C GLU A 127 -21.60 -1.74 -3.27
N ASP A 128 -20.89 -0.79 -3.88
CA ASP A 128 -21.44 0.49 -4.35
C ASP A 128 -21.81 0.47 -5.85
N LEU A 129 -21.60 -0.65 -6.56
CA LEU A 129 -21.86 -0.76 -8.00
C LEU A 129 -23.24 -1.36 -8.31
N ASP A 130 -23.91 -0.81 -9.32
CA ASP A 130 -25.18 -1.34 -9.83
C ASP A 130 -24.93 -2.65 -10.60
N GLU A 131 -25.46 -3.76 -10.09
CA GLU A 131 -25.28 -5.10 -10.69
C GLU A 131 -25.76 -5.20 -12.14
N ASN A 132 -26.62 -4.28 -12.61
CA ASN A 132 -27.11 -4.28 -13.99
C ASN A 132 -26.17 -3.59 -14.99
N LYS A 133 -25.03 -3.06 -14.52
CA LYS A 133 -24.08 -2.30 -15.34
C LYS A 133 -22.71 -2.97 -15.39
N THR A 134 -21.95 -2.56 -16.40
CA THR A 134 -20.52 -2.88 -16.52
C THR A 134 -19.73 -1.63 -16.14
N TYR A 135 -18.72 -1.79 -15.28
CA TYR A 135 -17.88 -0.70 -14.83
C TYR A 135 -16.42 -0.96 -15.21
N LEU A 136 -15.71 0.11 -15.56
CA LEU A 136 -14.26 0.14 -15.59
C LEU A 136 -13.79 0.99 -14.42
N TYR A 137 -13.19 0.36 -13.43
CA TYR A 137 -12.53 1.04 -12.33
C TYR A 137 -11.10 1.36 -12.73
N ILE A 138 -10.69 2.60 -12.52
CA ILE A 138 -9.35 3.11 -12.84
C ILE A 138 -8.78 3.73 -11.57
N ASP A 139 -7.73 3.13 -11.04
CA ASP A 139 -6.92 3.72 -9.98
C ASP A 139 -5.65 4.31 -10.60
N VAL A 140 -5.39 5.60 -10.38
CA VAL A 140 -4.24 6.31 -10.94
C VAL A 140 -3.29 6.67 -9.80
N GLY A 141 -2.20 5.92 -9.72
CA GLY A 141 -1.11 6.14 -8.79
C GLY A 141 -0.03 7.08 -9.33
N GLY A 142 1.05 7.22 -8.55
CA GLY A 142 2.21 8.03 -8.95
C GLY A 142 3.15 7.34 -9.94
N GLY A 143 3.06 6.02 -10.10
CA GLY A 143 3.91 5.26 -11.04
C GLY A 143 3.18 4.19 -11.84
N SER A 144 1.99 3.79 -11.38
CA SER A 144 1.17 2.81 -12.06
C SER A 144 -0.29 3.25 -12.09
N THR A 145 -1.02 2.69 -13.05
CA THR A 145 -2.45 2.84 -13.19
C THR A 145 -3.06 1.45 -13.30
N GLU A 146 -4.01 1.14 -12.43
CA GLU A 146 -4.69 -0.14 -12.36
C GLU A 146 -6.08 -0.03 -13.00
N LEU A 147 -6.36 -0.88 -13.98
CA LEU A 147 -7.66 -0.99 -14.66
C LEU A 147 -8.32 -2.30 -14.27
N SER A 148 -9.56 -2.24 -13.79
CA SER A 148 -10.36 -3.42 -13.46
C SER A 148 -11.76 -3.32 -14.05
N VAL A 149 -12.18 -4.36 -14.79
CA VAL A 149 -13.50 -4.46 -15.41
C VAL A 149 -14.43 -5.26 -14.51
N PHE A 150 -15.58 -4.68 -14.16
CA PHE A 150 -16.61 -5.30 -13.33
C PHE A 150 -17.87 -5.55 -14.13
N VAL A 151 -18.42 -6.76 -14.02
CA VAL A 151 -19.71 -7.15 -14.60
C VAL A 151 -20.51 -7.82 -13.49
N LYS A 152 -21.72 -7.33 -13.22
CA LYS A 152 -22.59 -7.84 -12.14
C LYS A 152 -21.91 -7.88 -10.77
N GLY A 153 -21.16 -6.82 -10.44
CA GLY A 153 -20.39 -6.73 -9.20
C GLY A 153 -19.17 -7.67 -9.12
N VAL A 154 -18.87 -8.45 -10.16
CA VAL A 154 -17.75 -9.40 -10.17
C VAL A 154 -16.65 -8.91 -11.11
N PRO A 155 -15.37 -8.87 -10.66
CA PRO A 155 -14.25 -8.53 -11.53
C PRO A 155 -14.06 -9.61 -12.60
N GLN A 156 -14.05 -9.20 -13.88
CA GLN A 156 -13.84 -10.08 -15.03
C GLN A 156 -12.39 -10.06 -15.49
N ALA A 157 -11.73 -8.90 -15.37
CA ALA A 157 -10.34 -8.71 -15.76
C ALA A 157 -9.74 -7.58 -14.94
N SER A 158 -8.45 -7.69 -14.64
CA SER A 158 -7.67 -6.63 -14.01
C SER A 158 -6.27 -6.60 -14.61
N ARG A 159 -5.71 -5.39 -14.77
CA ARG A 159 -4.35 -5.20 -15.28
C ARG A 159 -3.76 -3.91 -14.72
N SER A 160 -2.49 -3.97 -14.34
CA SER A 160 -1.67 -2.80 -13.98
C SER A 160 -0.81 -2.38 -15.17
N PHE A 161 -0.64 -1.07 -15.33
CA PHE A 161 0.19 -0.43 -16.34
C PHE A 161 1.20 0.50 -15.66
N ASN A 162 2.45 0.50 -16.10
CA ASN A 162 3.51 1.39 -15.59
C ASN A 162 3.35 2.80 -16.15
N ILE A 163 2.24 3.45 -15.84
CA ILE A 163 1.90 4.82 -16.21
C ILE A 163 1.29 5.47 -14.97
N GLY A 164 1.86 6.58 -14.50
CA GLY A 164 1.39 7.33 -13.34
C GLY A 164 1.48 8.84 -13.54
N THR A 165 1.16 9.61 -12.49
CA THR A 165 1.24 11.09 -12.46
C THR A 165 2.64 11.61 -12.20
#